data_AF-A0A3A9B7A5-F1
#
_entry.id   AF-A0A3A9B7A5-F1
#
_cell.length_a   1.000
_cell.length_b   1.000
_cell.length_c   1.000
_cell.angle_alpha   90.00
_cell.angle_beta   90.00
_cell.angle_gamma   90.00
#
_symmetry.space_group_name_H-M   'P 1'
#
loop_
_entity.id
_entity.type
_entity.pdbx_description
1 polymer ?
#
loop_
_entity_poly.entity_id
_entity_poly.type
_entity_poly.pdbx_seq_one_letter_code
_entity_poly.pdbx_strand_id
1 'polypeptide(L)'
;MYDRLLPVSIYLVDSILSGIYSQGFLKEKYGKKAVLAVWGAAFFLIQIAVYEILDNRFPINEVVGIIVNVCVLLFMQFFLFEKDMQKQVFVAFSFVAGKESIKYIVSVFSIAFTGLWNKTFDILLAKSVSNTLDKLYHWTHISVIVIAVICVLFYAFLLSIYLFLISRKFVNKDYLLQVQENIFLVLPCVAALCISVTIKMMITSVENGMTVIIYDTVPATRFWIPVICVLLLSAIVASVILFQKLVQYNEETGKRAILENQVWQMQKEIVEIQDIYTDMRGLRHDMRSHIANISLLVKNVAGSVNEELESYIGKMEKTVSKLDFTYQTGNPITDIIIHQKGQEAEKKQIQFKVDFAYPPNLLIDIYDIAVILNNALENAIEACRKAEGNKQIKLHSYVKGSLFFIEVENDFSEDIIIEKESGLPVSSKESGKLHGIGISNIQRCAKKYKGDIDIEISDTDGRKKFSLTVMMNGKPAAAS
;
A
#
# COMPACT_ATOMS: atom_id res chain seq x y z
N MET A 1 -5.31 -53.73 4.73
CA MET A 1 -4.76 -52.76 5.72
C MET A 1 -3.92 -51.68 5.04
N TYR A 2 -3.14 -52.01 3.98
CA TYR A 2 -2.28 -51.05 3.27
C TYR A 2 -2.98 -50.13 2.25
N ASP A 3 -4.10 -50.55 1.65
CA ASP A 3 -4.90 -49.68 0.76
C ASP A 3 -5.45 -48.41 1.47
N ARG A 4 -5.43 -48.40 2.80
CA ARG A 4 -5.86 -47.26 3.64
C ARG A 4 -4.71 -46.34 4.08
N LEU A 5 -3.46 -46.76 3.95
CA LEU A 5 -2.30 -46.00 4.44
C LEU A 5 -2.04 -44.72 3.62
N LEU A 6 -2.23 -44.79 2.30
CA LEU A 6 -2.08 -43.65 1.40
C LEU A 6 -3.14 -42.54 1.66
N PRO A 7 -4.46 -42.82 1.67
CA PRO A 7 -5.46 -41.77 1.92
C PRO A 7 -5.33 -41.16 3.32
N VAL A 8 -5.05 -41.96 4.36
CA VAL A 8 -4.85 -41.45 5.73
C VAL A 8 -3.65 -40.49 5.79
N SER A 9 -2.55 -40.80 5.10
CA SER A 9 -1.38 -39.92 5.06
C SER A 9 -1.68 -38.60 4.34
N ILE A 10 -2.49 -38.62 3.28
CA ILE A 10 -2.95 -37.41 2.59
C ILE A 10 -3.84 -36.56 3.49
N TYR A 11 -4.76 -37.18 4.25
CA TYR A 11 -5.61 -36.46 5.22
C TYR A 11 -4.78 -35.79 6.33
N LEU A 12 -3.71 -36.44 6.78
CA LEU A 12 -2.79 -35.84 7.74
C LEU A 12 -2.13 -34.57 7.15
N VAL A 13 -1.64 -34.66 5.92
CA VAL A 13 -1.02 -33.53 5.21
C VAL A 13 -2.03 -32.39 5.02
N ASP A 14 -3.23 -32.69 4.55
CA ASP A 14 -4.32 -31.71 4.38
C ASP A 14 -4.64 -30.99 5.69
N SER A 15 -4.71 -31.73 6.79
CA SER A 15 -5.04 -31.18 8.10
C SER A 15 -3.98 -30.21 8.63
N ILE A 16 -2.71 -30.56 8.47
CA ILE A 16 -1.60 -29.69 8.90
C ILE A 16 -1.52 -28.45 8.00
N LEU A 17 -1.53 -28.64 6.68
CA LEU A 17 -1.36 -27.53 5.73
C LEU A 17 -2.57 -26.58 5.71
N SER A 18 -3.80 -27.07 5.85
CA SER A 18 -4.99 -26.22 5.95
C SER A 18 -4.97 -25.33 7.20
N GLY A 19 -4.49 -25.85 8.33
CA GLY A 19 -4.35 -25.10 9.58
C GLY A 19 -3.32 -23.99 9.47
N ILE A 20 -2.11 -24.32 8.98
CA ILE A 20 -1.03 -23.34 8.76
C ILE A 20 -1.48 -22.26 7.76
N TYR A 21 -2.13 -22.67 6.67
CA TYR A 21 -2.65 -21.74 5.67
C TYR A 21 -3.72 -20.83 6.26
N SER A 22 -4.69 -21.35 6.99
CA SER A 22 -5.76 -20.54 7.60
C SER A 22 -5.21 -19.51 8.58
N GLN A 23 -4.22 -19.87 9.42
CA GLN A 23 -3.52 -18.92 10.31
C GLN A 23 -2.74 -17.83 9.58
N GLY A 24 -2.30 -18.10 8.35
CA GLY A 24 -1.62 -17.12 7.52
C GLY A 24 -2.52 -15.94 7.11
N PHE A 25 -3.84 -16.11 7.13
CA PHE A 25 -4.82 -15.16 6.59
C PHE A 25 -5.88 -14.69 7.59
N LEU A 26 -6.25 -15.54 8.55
CA LEU A 26 -7.33 -15.31 9.49
C LEU A 26 -6.77 -15.06 10.89
N LYS A 27 -7.33 -14.08 11.59
CA LYS A 27 -6.96 -13.75 12.96
C LYS A 27 -7.59 -14.74 13.93
N GLU A 28 -6.78 -15.38 14.76
CA GLU A 28 -7.24 -16.43 15.67
C GLU A 28 -8.02 -15.86 16.86
N LYS A 29 -9.10 -16.53 17.27
CA LYS A 29 -9.90 -16.16 18.46
C LYS A 29 -9.24 -16.60 19.77
N TYR A 30 -8.45 -17.67 19.70
CA TYR A 30 -7.74 -18.27 20.83
C TYR A 30 -6.22 -18.29 20.55
N GLY A 31 -5.41 -18.72 21.51
CA GLY A 31 -3.95 -18.76 21.34
C GLY A 31 -3.50 -19.58 20.13
N LYS A 32 -2.55 -19.04 19.35
CA LYS A 32 -2.10 -19.59 18.04
C LYS A 32 -1.80 -21.09 18.05
N LYS A 33 -1.04 -21.57 19.04
CA LYS A 33 -0.66 -22.99 19.15
C LYS A 33 -1.86 -23.90 19.48
N ALA A 34 -2.78 -23.42 20.31
CA ALA A 34 -3.98 -24.17 20.68
C ALA A 34 -4.93 -24.31 19.48
N VAL A 35 -5.13 -23.23 18.72
CA VAL A 35 -5.96 -23.26 17.51
C VAL A 35 -5.40 -24.24 16.48
N LEU A 36 -4.10 -24.23 16.21
CA LEU A 36 -3.50 -25.15 15.24
C LEU A 36 -3.60 -26.62 15.68
N ALA A 37 -3.38 -26.91 16.96
CA ALA A 37 -3.50 -28.27 17.50
C ALA A 37 -4.95 -28.79 17.43
N VAL A 38 -5.92 -27.97 17.84
CA VAL A 38 -7.35 -28.32 17.77
C VAL A 38 -7.80 -28.46 16.33
N TRP A 39 -7.38 -27.55 15.44
CA TRP A 39 -7.67 -27.62 14.01
C TRP A 39 -7.14 -28.92 13.40
N GLY A 40 -5.85 -29.20 13.61
CA GLY A 40 -5.17 -30.37 13.06
C GLY A 40 -5.82 -31.70 13.51
N ALA A 41 -6.15 -31.80 14.79
CA ALA A 41 -6.79 -32.99 15.32
C ALA A 41 -8.24 -33.15 14.82
N ALA A 42 -9.05 -32.10 14.91
CA ALA A 42 -10.46 -32.16 14.55
C ALA A 42 -10.67 -32.37 13.05
N PHE A 43 -9.94 -31.65 12.19
CA PHE A 43 -10.09 -31.79 10.74
C PHE A 43 -9.65 -33.18 10.25
N PHE A 44 -8.56 -33.71 10.80
CA PHE A 44 -8.10 -35.08 10.49
C PHE A 44 -9.13 -36.14 10.90
N LEU A 45 -9.69 -36.04 12.11
CA LEU A 45 -10.73 -36.95 12.58
C LEU A 45 -12.01 -36.88 11.73
N ILE A 46 -12.42 -35.66 11.34
CA ILE A 46 -13.57 -35.46 10.47
C ILE A 46 -13.32 -36.07 9.08
N GLN A 47 -12.14 -35.87 8.49
CA GLN A 47 -11.80 -36.46 7.20
C GLN A 47 -11.84 -37.99 7.23
N ILE A 48 -11.27 -38.62 8.26
CA ILE A 48 -11.35 -40.08 8.44
C ILE A 48 -12.81 -40.54 8.61
N ALA A 49 -13.58 -39.86 9.45
CA ALA A 49 -14.98 -40.22 9.68
C ALA A 49 -15.83 -40.12 8.40
N VAL A 50 -15.65 -39.05 7.62
CA VAL A 50 -16.41 -38.81 6.40
C VAL A 50 -15.98 -39.76 5.27
N TYR A 51 -14.68 -39.86 4.98
CA TYR A 51 -14.22 -40.57 3.79
C TYR A 51 -13.87 -42.04 4.02
N GLU A 52 -13.62 -42.47 5.25
CA GLU A 52 -13.27 -43.87 5.53
C GLU A 52 -14.42 -44.64 6.18
N ILE A 53 -15.25 -43.99 6.99
CA ILE A 53 -16.37 -44.66 7.69
C ILE A 53 -17.69 -44.48 6.93
N LEU A 54 -17.97 -43.26 6.46
CA LEU A 54 -19.25 -42.95 5.82
C LEU A 54 -19.28 -43.38 4.34
N ASP A 55 -18.20 -43.16 3.59
CA ASP A 55 -18.09 -43.57 2.18
C ASP A 55 -18.19 -45.10 2.00
N ASN A 56 -17.66 -45.88 2.95
CA ASN A 56 -17.79 -47.33 2.99
C ASN A 56 -19.23 -47.81 3.26
N ARG A 57 -20.13 -46.96 3.81
CA ARG A 57 -21.54 -47.28 4.06
C ARG A 57 -22.50 -46.70 3.02
N PHE A 58 -22.20 -45.51 2.51
CA PHE A 58 -22.94 -44.81 1.49
C PHE A 58 -21.94 -44.17 0.53
N PRO A 59 -21.82 -44.64 -0.73
CA PRO A 59 -20.86 -44.07 -1.66
C PRO A 59 -21.18 -42.60 -1.87
N ILE A 60 -20.31 -41.72 -1.38
CA ILE A 60 -20.50 -40.28 -1.45
C ILE A 60 -20.07 -39.85 -2.85
N ASN A 61 -21.02 -39.33 -3.64
CA ASN A 61 -20.68 -38.67 -4.91
C ASN A 61 -19.62 -37.59 -4.66
N GLU A 62 -18.58 -37.53 -5.47
CA GLU A 62 -17.43 -36.68 -5.15
C GLU A 62 -17.76 -35.18 -5.11
N VAL A 63 -18.78 -34.75 -5.86
CA VAL A 63 -19.35 -33.40 -5.74
C VAL A 63 -19.82 -33.13 -4.31
N VAL A 64 -20.52 -34.09 -3.70
CA VAL A 64 -20.94 -34.02 -2.30
C VAL A 64 -19.72 -34.01 -1.39
N GLY A 65 -18.68 -34.80 -1.70
CA GLY A 65 -17.41 -34.78 -0.98
C GLY A 65 -16.73 -33.40 -0.97
N ILE A 66 -16.62 -32.74 -2.13
CA ILE A 66 -16.02 -31.39 -2.23
C ILE A 66 -16.85 -30.38 -1.44
N ILE A 67 -18.18 -30.42 -1.56
CA ILE A 67 -19.09 -29.54 -0.83
C ILE A 67 -18.93 -29.74 0.69
N VAL A 68 -18.89 -31.00 1.15
CA VAL A 68 -18.68 -31.32 2.56
C VAL A 68 -17.34 -30.79 3.06
N ASN A 69 -16.25 -30.93 2.29
CA ASN A 69 -14.95 -30.36 2.65
C ASN A 69 -15.01 -28.84 2.83
N VAL A 70 -15.62 -28.12 1.88
CA VAL A 70 -15.78 -26.67 1.98
C VAL A 70 -16.62 -26.30 3.20
N CYS A 71 -17.75 -26.98 3.43
CA CYS A 71 -18.62 -26.74 4.58
C CYS A 71 -17.90 -27.00 5.91
N VAL A 72 -17.12 -28.08 6.03
CA VAL A 72 -16.34 -28.40 7.23
C VAL A 72 -15.29 -27.32 7.49
N LEU A 73 -14.55 -26.88 6.47
CA LEU A 73 -13.56 -25.82 6.61
C LEU A 73 -14.19 -24.50 7.06
N LEU A 74 -15.30 -24.10 6.44
CA LEU A 74 -16.03 -22.88 6.82
C LEU A 74 -16.59 -22.97 8.24
N PHE A 75 -17.13 -24.12 8.61
CA PHE A 75 -17.61 -24.37 9.96
C PHE A 75 -16.48 -24.25 10.98
N MET A 76 -15.34 -24.92 10.75
CA MET A 76 -14.20 -24.82 11.64
C MET A 76 -13.63 -23.40 11.71
N GLN A 77 -13.56 -22.69 10.58
CA GLN A 77 -13.12 -21.29 10.52
C GLN A 77 -14.00 -20.38 11.36
N PHE A 78 -15.32 -20.57 11.30
CA PHE A 78 -16.30 -19.81 12.06
C PHE A 78 -16.11 -19.94 13.58
N PHE A 79 -15.72 -21.12 14.09
CA PHE A 79 -15.52 -21.35 15.51
C PHE A 79 -14.16 -20.89 16.05
N LEU A 80 -13.10 -21.04 15.24
CA LEU A 80 -11.71 -20.88 15.70
C LEU A 80 -11.09 -19.51 15.38
N PHE A 81 -11.66 -18.75 14.45
CA PHE A 81 -11.13 -17.45 13.98
C PHE A 81 -12.13 -16.30 14.19
N GLU A 82 -11.62 -15.07 14.17
CA GLU A 82 -12.44 -13.86 14.16
C GLU A 82 -13.31 -13.79 12.88
N LYS A 83 -14.46 -13.10 12.98
CA LYS A 83 -15.46 -13.06 11.91
C LYS A 83 -15.00 -12.16 10.76
N ASP A 84 -14.49 -12.79 9.70
CA ASP A 84 -14.20 -12.17 8.39
C ASP A 84 -14.70 -13.12 7.29
N MET A 85 -15.99 -13.02 6.96
CA MET A 85 -16.64 -14.01 6.09
C MET A 85 -16.06 -14.00 4.67
N GLN A 86 -15.62 -12.85 4.15
CA GLN A 86 -15.03 -12.80 2.82
C GLN A 86 -13.71 -13.58 2.77
N LYS A 87 -12.78 -13.32 3.70
CA LYS A 87 -11.50 -14.03 3.73
C LYS A 87 -11.68 -15.52 4.04
N GLN A 88 -12.59 -15.87 4.94
CA GLN A 88 -12.90 -17.27 5.26
C GLN A 88 -13.33 -18.05 4.01
N VAL A 89 -14.26 -17.49 3.23
CA VAL A 89 -14.69 -18.09 1.95
C VAL A 89 -13.51 -18.25 1.00
N PHE A 90 -12.71 -17.20 0.78
CA PHE A 90 -11.55 -17.31 -0.11
C PHE A 90 -10.54 -18.39 0.34
N VAL A 91 -10.19 -18.42 1.63
CA VAL A 91 -9.24 -19.39 2.19
C VAL A 91 -9.77 -20.83 2.03
N ALA A 92 -11.05 -21.06 2.31
CA ALA A 92 -11.65 -22.39 2.15
C ALA A 92 -11.65 -22.85 0.67
N PHE A 93 -12.13 -22.00 -0.24
CA PHE A 93 -12.21 -22.35 -1.66
C PHE A 93 -10.83 -22.51 -2.31
N SER A 94 -9.87 -21.62 -2.02
CA SER A 94 -8.51 -21.69 -2.57
C SER A 94 -7.74 -22.93 -2.10
N PHE A 95 -7.95 -23.36 -0.85
CA PHE A 95 -7.37 -24.58 -0.31
C PHE A 95 -7.96 -25.83 -0.98
N VAL A 96 -9.30 -25.94 -1.05
CA VAL A 96 -9.96 -27.11 -1.65
C VAL A 96 -9.69 -27.18 -3.16
N ALA A 97 -9.66 -26.05 -3.87
CA ALA A 97 -9.29 -26.01 -5.29
C ALA A 97 -7.84 -26.49 -5.51
N GLY A 98 -6.93 -26.04 -4.65
CA GLY A 98 -5.51 -26.43 -4.71
C GLY A 98 -5.31 -27.93 -4.49
N LYS A 99 -5.90 -28.47 -3.41
CA LYS A 99 -5.74 -29.87 -3.04
C LYS A 99 -6.29 -30.83 -4.10
N GLU A 100 -7.47 -30.55 -4.65
CA GLU A 100 -8.09 -31.38 -5.68
C GLU A 100 -7.29 -31.32 -6.98
N SER A 101 -6.83 -30.14 -7.39
CA SER A 101 -6.00 -29.99 -8.60
C SER A 101 -4.67 -30.74 -8.47
N ILE A 102 -4.02 -30.67 -7.31
CA ILE A 102 -2.74 -31.35 -7.06
C ILE A 102 -2.92 -32.87 -6.99
N LYS A 103 -4.03 -33.35 -6.43
CA LYS A 103 -4.36 -34.79 -6.41
C LYS A 103 -4.34 -35.40 -7.81
N TYR A 104 -4.84 -34.70 -8.82
CA TYR A 104 -4.79 -35.18 -10.22
C TYR A 104 -3.39 -35.12 -10.85
N ILE A 105 -2.57 -34.15 -10.47
CA ILE A 105 -1.15 -34.12 -10.88
C ILE A 105 -0.44 -35.36 -10.30
N VAL A 106 -0.67 -35.65 -9.02
CA VAL A 106 -0.06 -36.78 -8.32
C VAL A 106 -0.60 -38.12 -8.82
N SER A 107 -1.88 -38.22 -9.19
CA SER A 107 -2.43 -39.47 -9.76
C SER A 107 -1.76 -39.83 -11.09
N VAL A 108 -1.58 -38.86 -11.98
CA VAL A 108 -0.87 -39.04 -13.25
C VAL A 108 0.60 -39.38 -13.02
N PHE A 109 1.25 -38.68 -12.09
CA PHE A 109 2.63 -38.98 -11.69
C PHE A 109 2.77 -40.41 -11.17
N SER A 110 1.85 -40.87 -10.31
CA SER A 110 1.84 -42.22 -9.76
C SER A 110 1.79 -43.28 -10.86
N ILE A 111 0.93 -43.11 -11.86
CA ILE A 111 0.80 -44.05 -13.00
C ILE A 111 2.10 -44.06 -13.83
N ALA A 112 2.62 -42.88 -14.17
CA ALA A 112 3.86 -42.77 -14.95
C ALA A 112 5.07 -43.36 -14.21
N PHE A 113 5.17 -43.08 -12.91
CA PHE A 113 6.25 -43.57 -12.05
C PHE A 113 6.17 -45.08 -11.87
N THR A 114 4.98 -45.62 -11.62
CA THR A 114 4.77 -47.07 -11.51
C THR A 114 5.15 -47.79 -12.80
N GLY A 115 4.81 -47.24 -13.97
CA GLY A 115 5.21 -47.81 -15.26
C GLY A 115 6.73 -47.83 -15.48
N LEU A 116 7.44 -46.80 -15.03
CA LEU A 116 8.92 -46.77 -15.09
C LEU A 116 9.54 -47.74 -14.08
N TRP A 117 8.98 -47.77 -12.86
CA TRP A 117 9.43 -48.62 -11.77
C TRP A 117 9.27 -50.11 -12.08
N ASN A 118 8.15 -50.50 -12.71
CA ASN A 118 7.94 -51.88 -13.11
C ASN A 118 8.96 -52.33 -14.15
N LYS A 119 9.32 -51.49 -15.14
CA LYS A 119 10.36 -51.82 -16.12
C LYS A 119 11.74 -52.02 -15.49
N THR A 120 12.12 -51.17 -14.54
CA THR A 120 13.40 -51.34 -13.84
C THR A 120 13.39 -52.56 -12.93
N PHE A 121 12.25 -52.85 -12.30
CA PHE A 121 12.03 -54.04 -11.50
C PHE A 121 12.12 -55.33 -12.33
N ASP A 122 11.51 -55.37 -13.52
CA ASP A 122 11.60 -56.51 -14.44
C ASP A 122 13.04 -56.80 -14.87
N ILE A 123 13.84 -55.77 -15.14
CA ILE A 123 15.27 -55.90 -15.49
C ILE A 123 16.09 -56.43 -14.30
N LEU A 124 15.81 -55.95 -13.09
CA LEU A 124 16.46 -56.40 -11.86
C LEU A 124 16.12 -57.87 -11.55
N LEU A 125 14.86 -58.26 -11.73
CA LEU A 125 14.40 -59.64 -11.56
C LEU A 125 15.00 -60.58 -12.61
N ALA A 126 15.13 -60.14 -13.86
CA ALA A 126 15.79 -60.92 -14.91
C ALA A 126 17.28 -61.19 -14.61
N LYS A 127 17.91 -60.32 -13.79
CA LYS A 127 19.32 -60.44 -13.39
C LYS A 127 19.52 -61.27 -12.12
N SER A 128 18.50 -61.45 -11.27
CA SER A 128 18.59 -62.26 -10.05
C SER A 128 18.14 -63.71 -10.30
N VAL A 129 19.10 -64.62 -10.46
CA VAL A 129 18.93 -66.04 -10.83
C VAL A 129 18.24 -66.92 -9.75
N SER A 130 17.63 -66.35 -8.71
CA SER A 130 17.03 -67.10 -7.59
C SER A 130 15.73 -66.46 -7.09
N ASN A 131 14.60 -66.78 -7.74
CA ASN A 131 13.27 -66.29 -7.32
C ASN A 131 12.43 -67.40 -6.70
N THR A 132 12.26 -67.36 -5.38
CA THR A 132 11.16 -68.03 -4.67
C THR A 132 9.93 -67.10 -4.71
N LEU A 133 8.72 -67.63 -4.92
CA LEU A 133 7.47 -66.84 -4.99
C LEU A 133 7.29 -65.87 -3.81
N ASP A 134 7.72 -66.27 -2.60
CA ASP A 134 7.64 -65.44 -1.40
C ASP A 134 8.53 -64.18 -1.48
N LYS A 135 9.72 -64.28 -2.06
CA LYS A 135 10.62 -63.11 -2.22
C LYS A 135 10.02 -62.11 -3.20
N LEU A 136 9.40 -62.57 -4.29
CA LEU A 136 8.71 -61.70 -5.25
C LEU A 136 7.57 -60.94 -4.59
N TYR A 137 6.75 -61.63 -3.78
CA TYR A 137 5.65 -61.02 -3.05
C TYR A 137 6.14 -59.95 -2.05
N HIS A 138 7.20 -60.24 -1.28
CA HIS A 138 7.77 -59.24 -0.37
C HIS A 138 8.35 -58.01 -1.09
N TRP A 139 9.03 -58.20 -2.22
CA TRP A 139 9.59 -57.09 -2.99
C TRP A 139 8.52 -56.22 -3.65
N THR A 140 7.45 -56.81 -4.19
CA THR A 140 6.34 -56.03 -4.74
C THR A 140 5.64 -55.22 -3.65
N HIS A 141 5.44 -55.78 -2.46
CA HIS A 141 4.91 -55.02 -1.31
C HIS A 141 5.77 -53.83 -0.92
N ILE A 142 7.08 -54.03 -0.78
CA ILE A 142 8.01 -52.94 -0.48
C ILE A 142 7.93 -51.87 -1.56
N SER A 143 7.87 -52.26 -2.84
CA SER A 143 7.79 -51.32 -3.95
C SER A 143 6.53 -50.44 -3.92
N VAL A 144 5.36 -51.02 -3.61
CA VAL A 144 4.09 -50.28 -3.51
C VAL A 144 4.15 -49.26 -2.37
N ILE A 145 4.72 -49.65 -1.22
CA ILE A 145 4.90 -48.73 -0.08
C ILE A 145 5.84 -47.59 -0.45
N VAL A 146 6.95 -47.86 -1.13
CA VAL A 146 7.91 -46.84 -1.56
C VAL A 146 7.25 -45.85 -2.52
N ILE A 147 6.51 -46.32 -3.52
CA ILE A 147 5.78 -45.46 -4.47
C ILE A 147 4.74 -44.61 -3.73
N ALA A 148 3.99 -45.21 -2.80
CA ALA A 148 3.00 -44.51 -1.99
C ALA A 148 3.61 -43.37 -1.17
N VAL A 149 4.74 -43.63 -0.49
CA VAL A 149 5.47 -42.61 0.28
C VAL A 149 5.98 -41.48 -0.61
N ILE A 150 6.55 -41.81 -1.77
CA ILE A 150 7.01 -40.80 -2.75
C ILE A 150 5.85 -39.92 -3.21
N CYS A 151 4.69 -40.51 -3.53
CA CYS A 151 3.50 -39.77 -3.94
C CYS A 151 2.98 -38.83 -2.84
N VAL A 152 2.96 -39.27 -1.58
CA VAL A 152 2.55 -38.43 -0.44
C VAL A 152 3.53 -37.26 -0.24
N LEU A 153 4.84 -37.52 -0.33
CA LEU A 153 5.85 -36.46 -0.22
C LEU A 153 5.74 -35.45 -1.38
N PHE A 154 5.52 -35.94 -2.60
CA PHE A 154 5.33 -35.07 -3.77
C PHE A 154 4.05 -34.24 -3.67
N TYR A 155 2.95 -34.84 -3.21
CA TYR A 155 1.70 -34.13 -2.90
C TYR A 155 1.92 -33.02 -1.87
N ALA A 156 2.54 -33.34 -0.73
CA ALA A 156 2.81 -32.39 0.33
C ALA A 156 3.70 -31.24 -0.15
N PHE A 157 4.71 -31.54 -0.96
CA PHE A 157 5.61 -30.55 -1.56
C PHE A 157 4.87 -29.58 -2.48
N LEU A 158 4.09 -30.08 -3.44
CA LEU A 158 3.32 -29.23 -4.36
C LEU A 158 2.29 -28.36 -3.63
N LEU A 159 1.56 -28.95 -2.67
CA LEU A 159 0.55 -28.23 -1.90
C LEU A 159 1.19 -27.15 -1.02
N SER A 160 2.32 -27.45 -0.39
CA SER A 160 3.08 -26.47 0.39
C SER A 160 3.56 -25.30 -0.46
N ILE A 161 4.12 -25.55 -1.66
CA ILE A 161 4.55 -24.49 -2.58
C ILE A 161 3.39 -23.61 -3.00
N TYR A 162 2.27 -24.21 -3.41
CA TYR A 162 1.09 -23.48 -3.84
C TYR A 162 0.55 -22.55 -2.74
N LEU A 163 0.38 -23.07 -1.52
CA LEU A 163 -0.10 -22.30 -0.38
C LEU A 163 0.92 -21.23 0.07
N PHE A 164 2.21 -21.53 -0.04
CA PHE A 164 3.29 -20.58 0.22
C PHE A 164 3.27 -19.40 -0.77
N LEU A 165 3.04 -19.67 -2.06
CA LEU A 165 2.94 -18.61 -3.07
C LEU A 165 1.75 -17.67 -2.80
N ILE A 166 0.59 -18.21 -2.44
CA ILE A 166 -0.59 -17.39 -2.12
C ILE A 166 -0.34 -16.56 -0.85
N SER A 167 0.16 -17.19 0.22
CA SER A 167 0.42 -16.50 1.49
C SER A 167 1.51 -15.44 1.41
N ARG A 168 2.55 -15.64 0.60
CA ARG A 168 3.62 -14.66 0.38
C ARG A 168 3.18 -13.48 -0.49
N LYS A 169 2.29 -13.70 -1.45
CA LYS A 169 1.82 -12.65 -2.37
C LYS A 169 0.68 -11.80 -1.78
N PHE A 170 -0.01 -12.29 -0.75
CA PHE A 170 -1.02 -11.53 -0.02
C PHE A 170 -0.36 -10.62 1.03
N VAL A 171 0.10 -9.44 0.60
CA VAL A 171 0.89 -8.50 1.43
C VAL A 171 0.02 -7.74 2.42
N ASN A 172 -1.13 -7.21 2.00
CA ASN A 172 -2.03 -6.44 2.87
C ASN A 172 -3.07 -7.35 3.55
N LYS A 173 -2.67 -8.04 4.62
CA LYS A 173 -3.53 -8.99 5.37
C LYS A 173 -4.66 -8.31 6.16
N ASP A 174 -4.48 -7.04 6.51
CA ASP A 174 -5.45 -6.26 7.27
C ASP A 174 -6.54 -5.60 6.39
N TYR A 175 -6.44 -5.74 5.07
CA TYR A 175 -7.43 -5.22 4.14
C TYR A 175 -8.79 -5.95 4.29
N LEU A 176 -9.88 -5.21 4.46
CA LEU A 176 -11.23 -5.77 4.53
C LEU A 176 -11.78 -5.95 3.12
N LEU A 177 -11.92 -7.21 2.68
CA LEU A 177 -12.40 -7.53 1.34
C LEU A 177 -13.86 -7.12 1.17
N GLN A 178 -14.19 -6.40 0.10
CA GLN A 178 -15.57 -6.20 -0.30
C GLN A 178 -16.14 -7.45 -1.00
N VAL A 179 -17.47 -7.55 -1.12
CA VAL A 179 -18.13 -8.70 -1.76
C VAL A 179 -17.68 -8.89 -3.21
N GLN A 180 -17.57 -7.81 -4.00
CA GLN A 180 -17.18 -7.88 -5.41
C GLN A 180 -15.73 -8.35 -5.58
N GLU A 181 -14.84 -7.89 -4.72
CA GLU A 181 -13.44 -8.28 -4.67
C GLU A 181 -13.26 -9.75 -4.28
N ASN A 182 -14.07 -10.22 -3.34
CA ASN A 182 -14.09 -11.63 -2.97
C ASN A 182 -14.59 -12.51 -4.12
N ILE A 183 -15.60 -12.08 -4.88
CA ILE A 183 -16.06 -12.79 -6.08
C ILE A 183 -14.91 -12.94 -7.08
N PHE A 184 -14.12 -11.89 -7.31
CA PHE A 184 -12.96 -11.95 -8.21
C PHE A 184 -11.92 -12.98 -7.76
N LEU A 185 -11.66 -13.10 -6.46
CA LEU A 185 -10.70 -14.07 -5.90
C LEU A 185 -11.23 -15.51 -5.89
N VAL A 186 -12.53 -15.70 -5.64
CA VAL A 186 -13.16 -17.02 -5.52
C VAL A 186 -13.48 -17.63 -6.88
N LEU A 187 -13.77 -16.82 -7.91
CA LEU A 187 -14.18 -17.30 -9.23
C LEU A 187 -13.18 -18.28 -9.87
N PRO A 188 -11.85 -18.04 -9.90
CA PRO A 188 -10.88 -19.02 -10.39
C PRO A 188 -10.86 -20.31 -9.58
N CYS A 189 -11.11 -20.24 -8.27
CA CYS A 189 -11.17 -21.42 -7.39
C CYS A 189 -12.38 -22.29 -7.74
N VAL A 190 -13.56 -21.67 -7.95
CA VAL A 190 -14.78 -22.38 -8.37
C VAL A 190 -14.57 -23.03 -9.74
N ALA A 191 -13.97 -22.31 -10.70
CA ALA A 191 -13.65 -22.87 -12.01
C ALA A 191 -12.72 -24.09 -11.91
N ALA A 192 -11.69 -24.02 -11.08
CA ALA A 192 -10.77 -25.15 -10.85
C ALA A 192 -11.48 -26.35 -10.22
N LEU A 193 -12.43 -26.14 -9.30
CA LEU A 193 -13.24 -27.21 -8.72
C LEU A 193 -14.20 -27.83 -9.74
N CYS A 194 -14.84 -27.03 -10.59
CA CYS A 194 -15.68 -27.54 -11.67
C CYS A 194 -14.87 -28.46 -12.61
N ILE A 195 -13.67 -28.03 -13.00
CA ILE A 195 -12.78 -28.83 -13.86
C ILE A 195 -12.29 -30.09 -13.12
N SER A 196 -12.02 -29.99 -11.83
CA SER A 196 -11.66 -31.15 -11.00
C SER A 196 -12.77 -32.20 -10.99
N VAL A 197 -14.04 -31.78 -10.89
CA VAL A 197 -15.19 -32.68 -10.95
C VAL A 197 -15.35 -33.31 -12.34
N THR A 198 -15.16 -32.56 -13.42
CA THR A 198 -15.26 -33.11 -14.78
C THR A 198 -14.16 -34.13 -15.06
N ILE A 199 -12.92 -33.88 -14.61
CA ILE A 199 -11.81 -34.83 -14.74
C ILE A 199 -12.14 -36.15 -14.06
N LYS A 200 -12.69 -36.15 -12.83
CA LYS A 200 -13.08 -37.43 -12.21
C LYS A 200 -14.25 -38.09 -12.92
N MET A 201 -15.30 -37.36 -13.29
CA MET A 201 -16.42 -37.95 -14.04
C MET A 201 -15.93 -38.67 -15.30
N MET A 202 -14.92 -38.13 -15.97
CA MET A 202 -14.22 -38.83 -17.06
C MET A 202 -13.50 -40.09 -16.55
N ILE A 203 -12.59 -39.98 -15.57
CA ILE A 203 -11.81 -41.14 -15.07
C ILE A 203 -12.68 -42.32 -14.63
N THR A 204 -13.88 -42.07 -14.09
CA THR A 204 -14.80 -43.11 -13.60
C THR A 204 -15.79 -43.63 -14.65
N SER A 205 -15.60 -43.35 -15.95
CA SER A 205 -16.50 -43.83 -16.99
C SER A 205 -16.61 -45.36 -16.98
N VAL A 206 -17.84 -45.85 -16.80
CA VAL A 206 -18.16 -47.28 -16.76
C VAL A 206 -18.47 -47.73 -18.18
N GLU A 207 -17.49 -48.31 -18.87
CA GLU A 207 -17.78 -49.19 -20.01
C GLU A 207 -17.90 -50.63 -19.48
N ASN A 208 -19.07 -51.25 -19.66
CA ASN A 208 -19.32 -52.68 -19.40
C ASN A 208 -19.04 -53.16 -17.96
N GLY A 209 -19.35 -52.36 -16.95
CA GLY A 209 -19.26 -52.79 -15.55
C GLY A 209 -17.83 -52.96 -14.99
N MET A 210 -16.80 -52.57 -15.76
CA MET A 210 -15.43 -52.42 -15.25
C MET A 210 -15.02 -50.95 -15.24
N THR A 211 -14.39 -50.52 -14.15
CA THR A 211 -13.82 -49.18 -14.02
C THR A 211 -12.57 -49.07 -14.91
N VAL A 212 -12.75 -48.63 -16.15
CA VAL A 212 -11.62 -48.39 -17.05
C VAL A 212 -11.00 -47.05 -16.71
N ILE A 213 -9.77 -47.09 -16.19
CA ILE A 213 -8.98 -45.88 -15.95
C ILE A 213 -8.65 -45.26 -17.33
N ILE A 214 -9.27 -44.12 -17.66
CA ILE A 214 -9.11 -43.47 -18.98
C ILE A 214 -7.64 -43.17 -19.35
N TYR A 215 -6.75 -43.06 -18.37
CA TYR A 215 -5.32 -42.89 -18.62
C TYR A 215 -4.70 -44.00 -19.47
N ASP A 216 -5.31 -45.19 -19.51
CA ASP A 216 -4.84 -46.32 -20.31
C ASP A 216 -5.49 -46.38 -21.69
N THR A 217 -6.68 -45.79 -21.86
CA THR A 217 -7.38 -45.75 -23.15
C THR A 217 -6.97 -44.56 -24.02
N VAL A 218 -6.67 -43.40 -23.40
CA VAL A 218 -6.27 -42.18 -24.12
C VAL A 218 -4.95 -41.66 -23.54
N PRO A 219 -3.78 -42.06 -24.10
CA PRO A 219 -2.47 -41.69 -23.55
C PRO A 219 -2.21 -40.18 -23.53
N ALA A 220 -2.88 -39.40 -24.39
CA ALA A 220 -2.80 -37.94 -24.39
C ALA A 220 -3.27 -37.31 -23.07
N THR A 221 -4.19 -37.96 -22.34
CA THR A 221 -4.71 -37.44 -21.05
C THR A 221 -3.65 -37.40 -19.96
N ARG A 222 -2.64 -38.27 -20.02
CA ARG A 222 -1.49 -38.28 -19.11
C ARG A 222 -0.63 -37.01 -19.25
N PHE A 223 -0.64 -36.37 -20.41
CA PHE A 223 0.08 -35.11 -20.61
C PHE A 223 -0.80 -33.90 -20.30
N TRP A 224 -2.04 -33.87 -20.80
CA TRP A 224 -2.89 -32.68 -20.72
C TRP A 224 -3.48 -32.42 -19.33
N ILE A 225 -3.78 -33.45 -18.53
CA ILE A 225 -4.36 -33.24 -17.19
C ILE A 225 -3.42 -32.46 -16.27
N PRO A 226 -2.14 -32.83 -16.10
CA PRO A 226 -1.20 -32.04 -15.29
C PRO A 226 -1.02 -30.61 -15.80
N VAL A 227 -1.00 -30.42 -17.13
CA VAL A 227 -0.89 -29.09 -17.74
C VAL A 227 -2.09 -28.22 -17.37
N ILE A 228 -3.31 -28.74 -17.50
CA ILE A 228 -4.54 -28.03 -17.11
C ILE A 228 -4.52 -27.69 -15.62
N CYS A 229 -4.17 -28.64 -14.75
CA CYS A 229 -4.09 -28.39 -13.31
C CYS A 229 -3.04 -27.32 -12.95
N VAL A 230 -1.86 -27.34 -13.56
CA VAL A 230 -0.84 -26.31 -13.35
C VAL A 230 -1.32 -24.93 -13.83
N LEU A 231 -1.99 -24.86 -14.98
CA LEU A 231 -2.59 -23.61 -15.47
C LEU A 231 -3.65 -23.07 -14.51
N LEU A 232 -4.52 -23.92 -13.97
CA LEU A 232 -5.53 -23.52 -12.98
C LEU A 232 -4.92 -23.01 -11.67
N LEU A 233 -3.92 -23.73 -11.13
CA LEU A 233 -3.19 -23.28 -9.95
C LEU A 233 -2.50 -21.94 -10.21
N SER A 234 -1.89 -21.77 -11.39
CA SER A 234 -1.24 -20.52 -11.78
C SER A 234 -2.25 -19.37 -11.91
N ALA A 235 -3.47 -19.63 -12.39
CA ALA A 235 -4.54 -18.64 -12.50
C ALA A 235 -5.02 -18.17 -11.13
N ILE A 236 -5.14 -19.07 -10.14
CA ILE A 236 -5.48 -18.70 -8.75
C ILE A 236 -4.36 -17.85 -8.13
N VAL A 237 -3.09 -18.21 -8.33
CA VAL A 237 -1.96 -17.39 -7.83
C VAL A 237 -1.92 -16.04 -8.53
N ALA A 238 -2.17 -16.00 -9.84
CA ALA A 238 -2.20 -14.77 -10.62
C ALA A 238 -3.34 -13.84 -10.19
N SER A 239 -4.54 -14.35 -9.90
CA SER A 239 -5.65 -13.53 -9.41
C SER A 239 -5.31 -12.85 -8.08
N VAL A 240 -4.65 -13.55 -7.17
CA VAL A 240 -4.16 -12.97 -5.89
C VAL A 240 -3.14 -11.86 -6.15
N ILE A 241 -2.19 -12.07 -7.05
CA ILE A 241 -1.17 -11.06 -7.39
C ILE A 241 -1.81 -9.82 -8.00
N LEU A 242 -2.72 -10.01 -8.97
CA LEU A 242 -3.41 -8.91 -9.64
C LEU A 242 -4.29 -8.12 -8.66
N PHE A 243 -4.99 -8.83 -7.77
CA PHE A 243 -5.79 -8.19 -6.73
C PHE A 243 -4.95 -7.31 -5.80
N GLN A 244 -3.82 -7.82 -5.31
CA GLN A 244 -2.94 -7.04 -4.42
C GLN A 244 -2.34 -5.82 -5.13
N LYS A 245 -1.98 -5.93 -6.41
CA LYS A 245 -1.55 -4.78 -7.22
C LYS A 245 -2.67 -3.76 -7.41
N LEU A 246 -3.90 -4.20 -7.60
CA LEU A 246 -5.05 -3.33 -7.77
C LEU A 246 -5.35 -2.56 -6.48
N VAL A 247 -5.26 -3.21 -5.31
CA VAL A 247 -5.41 -2.54 -4.01
C VAL A 247 -4.33 -1.47 -3.83
N GLN A 248 -3.07 -1.79 -4.08
CA GLN A 248 -1.95 -0.83 -3.99
C GLN A 248 -2.14 0.36 -4.93
N TYR A 249 -2.52 0.09 -6.18
CA TYR A 249 -2.77 1.14 -7.17
C TYR A 249 -3.93 2.06 -6.77
N ASN A 250 -5.02 1.52 -6.21
CA ASN A 250 -6.14 2.31 -5.73
C ASN A 250 -5.76 3.19 -4.53
N GLU A 251 -4.96 2.68 -3.59
CA GLU A 251 -4.47 3.47 -2.46
C GLU A 251 -3.58 4.63 -2.92
N GLU A 252 -2.66 4.37 -3.86
CA GLU A 252 -1.79 5.40 -4.45
C GLU A 252 -2.60 6.46 -5.21
N THR A 253 -3.57 6.03 -6.01
CA THR A 253 -4.45 6.92 -6.77
C THR A 253 -5.31 7.78 -5.84
N GLY A 254 -5.85 7.18 -4.77
CA GLY A 254 -6.62 7.91 -3.75
C GLY A 254 -5.78 8.98 -3.04
N LYS A 255 -4.54 8.65 -2.64
CA LYS A 255 -3.60 9.63 -2.07
C LYS A 255 -3.30 10.77 -3.03
N ARG A 256 -3.10 10.46 -4.31
CA ARG A 256 -2.84 11.46 -5.34
C ARG A 256 -4.03 12.40 -5.55
N ALA A 257 -5.25 11.88 -5.62
CA ALA A 257 -6.45 12.69 -5.78
C ALA A 257 -6.70 13.63 -4.59
N ILE A 258 -6.39 13.22 -3.37
CA ILE A 258 -6.46 14.08 -2.18
C ILE A 258 -5.45 15.22 -2.29
N LEU A 259 -4.20 14.92 -2.68
CA LEU A 259 -3.15 15.94 -2.87
C LEU A 259 -3.53 16.95 -3.96
N GLU A 260 -4.06 16.48 -5.08
CA GLU A 260 -4.51 17.35 -6.18
C GLU A 260 -5.66 18.28 -5.72
N ASN A 261 -6.62 17.78 -4.95
CA ASN A 261 -7.69 18.60 -4.37
C ASN A 261 -7.15 19.66 -3.39
N GLN A 262 -6.16 19.32 -2.56
CA GLN A 262 -5.56 20.28 -1.64
C GLN A 262 -4.82 21.41 -2.38
N VAL A 263 -4.09 21.07 -3.44
CA VAL A 263 -3.43 22.07 -4.29
C VAL A 263 -4.46 23.00 -4.91
N TRP A 264 -5.55 22.43 -5.44
CA TRP A 264 -6.60 23.21 -6.06
C TRP A 264 -7.30 24.16 -5.07
N GLN A 265 -7.58 23.69 -3.85
CA GLN A 265 -8.13 24.53 -2.78
C GLN A 265 -7.19 25.67 -2.41
N MET A 266 -5.89 25.39 -2.25
CA MET A 266 -4.89 26.41 -1.93
C MET A 266 -4.76 27.45 -3.05
N GLN A 267 -4.80 27.02 -4.32
CA GLN A 267 -4.81 27.95 -5.46
C GLN A 267 -6.04 28.86 -5.42
N LYS A 268 -7.22 28.33 -5.10
CA LYS A 268 -8.44 29.12 -4.96
C LYS A 268 -8.36 30.14 -3.84
N GLU A 269 -7.87 29.74 -2.66
CA GLU A 269 -7.67 30.65 -1.53
C GLU A 269 -6.70 31.78 -1.86
N ILE A 270 -5.62 31.48 -2.60
CA ILE A 270 -4.66 32.52 -3.04
C ILE A 270 -5.35 33.53 -3.97
N VAL A 271 -6.18 33.10 -4.90
CA VAL A 271 -6.94 34.01 -5.79
C VAL A 271 -7.89 34.88 -4.99
N GLU A 272 -8.66 34.30 -4.06
CA GLU A 272 -9.59 35.06 -3.22
C GLU A 272 -8.86 36.10 -2.35
N ILE A 273 -7.71 35.73 -1.79
CA ILE A 273 -6.86 36.64 -1.02
C ILE A 273 -6.29 37.74 -1.92
N GLN A 274 -5.89 37.41 -3.15
CA GLN A 274 -5.39 38.37 -4.12
C GLN A 274 -6.45 39.41 -4.48
N ASP A 275 -7.68 39.00 -4.75
CA ASP A 275 -8.78 39.91 -5.11
C ASP A 275 -9.08 40.87 -3.95
N ILE A 276 -9.27 40.34 -2.73
CA ILE A 276 -9.48 41.14 -1.52
C ILE A 276 -8.33 42.14 -1.32
N TYR A 277 -7.10 41.72 -1.58
CA TYR A 277 -5.95 42.60 -1.43
C TYR A 277 -5.91 43.70 -2.48
N THR A 278 -6.23 43.38 -3.73
CA THR A 278 -6.28 44.34 -4.84
C THR A 278 -7.31 45.43 -4.54
N ASP A 279 -8.48 45.04 -4.05
CA ASP A 279 -9.54 45.95 -3.60
C ASP A 279 -9.10 46.80 -2.41
N MET A 280 -8.49 46.19 -1.39
CA MET A 280 -7.95 46.93 -0.24
C MET A 280 -6.86 47.93 -0.65
N ARG A 281 -6.03 47.61 -1.65
CA ARG A 281 -4.99 48.51 -2.17
C ARG A 281 -5.60 49.72 -2.87
N GLY A 282 -6.64 49.51 -3.68
CA GLY A 282 -7.42 50.58 -4.30
C GLY A 282 -8.02 51.51 -3.25
N LEU A 283 -8.74 50.95 -2.28
CA LEU A 283 -9.36 51.72 -1.19
C LEU A 283 -8.33 52.55 -0.41
N ARG A 284 -7.16 51.97 -0.09
CA ARG A 284 -6.06 52.69 0.57
C ARG A 284 -5.53 53.86 -0.25
N HIS A 285 -5.30 53.64 -1.55
CA HIS A 285 -4.79 54.67 -2.45
C HIS A 285 -5.75 55.87 -2.48
N ASP A 286 -7.04 55.59 -2.61
CA ASP A 286 -8.09 56.61 -2.61
C ASP A 286 -8.15 57.34 -1.25
N MET A 287 -8.05 56.62 -0.13
CA MET A 287 -7.97 57.22 1.20
C MET A 287 -6.76 58.15 1.36
N ARG A 288 -5.56 57.74 0.91
CA ARG A 288 -4.35 58.57 0.96
C ARG A 288 -4.54 59.84 0.12
N SER A 289 -5.14 59.70 -1.07
CA SER A 289 -5.45 60.82 -1.95
C SER A 289 -6.46 61.79 -1.32
N HIS A 290 -7.53 61.28 -0.69
CA HIS A 290 -8.50 62.10 0.03
C HIS A 290 -7.90 62.84 1.23
N ILE A 291 -7.07 62.17 2.04
CA ILE A 291 -6.41 62.81 3.19
C ILE A 291 -5.43 63.88 2.71
N ALA A 292 -4.66 63.62 1.66
CA ALA A 292 -3.75 64.61 1.07
C ALA A 292 -4.51 65.85 0.55
N ASN A 293 -5.65 65.65 -0.13
CA ASN A 293 -6.50 66.76 -0.60
C ASN A 293 -7.08 67.57 0.56
N ILE A 294 -7.54 66.92 1.64
CA ILE A 294 -8.03 67.61 2.84
C ILE A 294 -6.91 68.40 3.51
N SER A 295 -5.72 67.82 3.65
CA SER A 295 -4.52 68.49 4.18
C SER A 295 -4.19 69.77 3.40
N LEU A 296 -4.28 69.69 2.07
CA LEU A 296 -4.00 70.82 1.17
C LEU A 296 -5.08 71.91 1.23
N LEU A 297 -6.36 71.53 1.34
CA LEU A 297 -7.46 72.47 1.54
C LEU A 297 -7.36 73.20 2.88
N VAL A 298 -7.05 72.48 3.97
CA VAL A 298 -6.87 73.06 5.31
C VAL A 298 -5.70 74.05 5.35
N LYS A 299 -4.60 73.76 4.63
CA LYS A 299 -3.48 74.70 4.49
C LYS A 299 -3.79 75.96 3.69
N ASN A 300 -4.71 75.87 2.72
CA ASN A 300 -5.04 76.98 1.83
C ASN A 300 -6.17 77.90 2.35
N VAL A 301 -6.96 77.46 3.34
CA VAL A 301 -7.99 78.32 3.97
C VAL A 301 -7.33 79.17 5.06
N ALA A 302 -7.27 80.47 4.79
CA ALA A 302 -6.51 81.49 5.48
C ALA A 302 -6.68 81.56 7.01
N GLY A 303 -5.55 81.76 7.72
CA GLY A 303 -5.47 82.72 8.83
C GLY A 303 -5.14 82.19 10.22
N SER A 304 -5.43 80.93 10.54
CA SER A 304 -5.02 80.32 11.81
C SER A 304 -4.78 78.84 11.63
N VAL A 305 -3.51 78.45 11.60
CA VAL A 305 -3.07 77.06 11.62
C VAL A 305 -3.59 76.44 12.93
N ASN A 306 -4.64 75.63 12.85
CA ASN A 306 -5.05 74.83 14.00
C ASN A 306 -4.10 73.64 14.06
N GLU A 307 -2.99 73.77 14.79
CA GLU A 307 -1.96 72.72 14.96
C GLU A 307 -2.56 71.36 15.37
N GLU A 308 -3.69 71.40 16.07
CA GLU A 308 -4.45 70.23 16.48
C GLU A 308 -5.06 69.47 15.27
N LEU A 309 -5.52 70.21 14.25
CA LEU A 309 -6.07 69.65 13.01
C LEU A 309 -4.97 69.08 12.09
N GLU A 310 -3.84 69.76 11.95
CA GLU A 310 -2.67 69.21 11.22
C GLU A 310 -2.14 67.94 11.91
N SER A 311 -2.06 67.93 13.24
CA SER A 311 -1.69 66.75 14.02
C SER A 311 -2.67 65.59 13.83
N TYR A 312 -3.97 65.89 13.77
CA TYR A 312 -5.02 64.89 13.54
C TYR A 312 -4.97 64.30 12.12
N ILE A 313 -4.77 65.15 11.10
CA ILE A 313 -4.57 64.71 9.70
C ILE A 313 -3.30 63.88 9.58
N GLY A 314 -2.18 64.30 10.20
CA GLY A 314 -0.93 63.53 10.22
C GLY A 314 -1.07 62.17 10.93
N LYS A 315 -1.91 62.07 11.97
CA LYS A 315 -2.26 60.78 12.60
C LYS A 315 -3.10 59.91 11.66
N MET A 316 -4.01 60.49 10.89
CA MET A 316 -4.78 59.78 9.86
C MET A 316 -3.86 59.25 8.74
N GLU A 317 -2.96 60.08 8.21
CA GLU A 317 -1.97 59.66 7.21
C GLU A 317 -1.07 58.55 7.74
N LYS A 318 -0.58 58.65 8.98
CA LYS A 318 0.19 57.57 9.63
C LYS A 318 -0.61 56.28 9.80
N THR A 319 -1.89 56.38 10.15
CA THR A 319 -2.75 55.20 10.33
C THR A 319 -3.02 54.51 9.00
N VAL A 320 -3.27 55.28 7.94
CA VAL A 320 -3.38 54.75 6.56
C VAL A 320 -2.06 54.19 6.06
N SER A 321 -0.93 54.81 6.42
CA SER A 321 0.40 54.31 6.04
C SER A 321 0.82 53.04 6.79
N LYS A 322 0.31 52.82 8.01
CA LYS A 322 0.47 51.54 8.72
C LYS A 322 -0.27 50.38 8.07
N LEU A 323 -1.21 50.68 7.16
CA LEU A 323 -1.87 49.67 6.35
C LEU A 323 -1.02 49.31 5.11
N ASP A 324 0.10 49.98 4.82
CA ASP A 324 1.02 49.53 3.77
C ASP A 324 1.74 48.23 4.19
N PHE A 325 1.97 47.34 3.23
CA PHE A 325 2.74 46.13 3.45
C PHE A 325 4.20 46.53 3.73
N THR A 326 4.71 46.15 4.90
CA THR A 326 6.11 46.38 5.29
C THR A 326 7.12 45.81 4.30
N TYR A 327 6.72 44.76 3.56
CA TYR A 327 7.57 44.02 2.64
C TYR A 327 7.12 44.29 1.21
N GLN A 328 8.03 44.82 0.38
CA GLN A 328 7.84 45.08 -1.04
C GLN A 328 8.79 44.20 -1.84
N THR A 329 8.31 43.00 -2.17
CA THR A 329 9.09 41.93 -2.79
C THR A 329 9.01 41.94 -4.31
N GLY A 330 8.16 42.78 -4.89
CA GLY A 330 7.98 42.92 -6.34
C GLY A 330 6.84 42.07 -6.93
N ASN A 331 6.14 41.28 -6.11
CA ASN A 331 4.89 40.61 -6.49
C ASN A 331 3.84 40.73 -5.36
N PRO A 332 2.59 41.16 -5.67
CA PRO A 332 1.55 41.33 -4.67
C PRO A 332 1.25 40.09 -3.83
N ILE A 333 1.30 38.89 -4.42
CA ILE A 333 0.99 37.64 -3.71
C ILE A 333 2.07 37.34 -2.66
N THR A 334 3.35 37.48 -3.03
CA THR A 334 4.45 37.26 -2.08
C THR A 334 4.47 38.31 -0.97
N ASP A 335 4.13 39.57 -1.29
CA ASP A 335 3.97 40.63 -0.29
C ASP A 335 2.91 40.25 0.75
N ILE A 336 1.75 39.75 0.28
CA ILE A 336 0.65 39.34 1.17
C ILE A 336 1.09 38.23 2.13
N ILE A 337 1.65 37.15 1.56
CA ILE A 337 2.04 35.95 2.32
C ILE A 337 3.08 36.31 3.38
N ILE A 338 4.13 37.03 2.99
CA ILE A 338 5.23 37.40 3.88
C ILE A 338 4.74 38.33 4.98
N HIS A 339 3.87 39.28 4.67
CA HIS A 339 3.32 40.17 5.69
C HIS A 339 2.38 39.45 6.66
N GLN A 340 1.49 38.57 6.17
CA GLN A 340 0.60 37.77 7.03
C GLN A 340 1.41 36.89 7.98
N LYS A 341 2.42 36.18 7.47
CA LYS A 341 3.31 35.33 8.29
C LYS A 341 4.19 36.16 9.22
N GLY A 342 4.61 37.35 8.79
CA GLY A 342 5.32 38.31 9.65
C GLY A 342 4.48 38.78 10.83
N GLN A 343 3.20 39.13 10.61
CA GLN A 343 2.27 39.49 11.69
C GLN A 343 2.02 38.30 12.64
N GLU A 344 1.93 37.09 12.10
CA GLU A 344 1.77 35.86 12.90
C GLU A 344 3.01 35.60 13.78
N ALA A 345 4.21 35.76 13.21
CA ALA A 345 5.48 35.64 13.91
C ALA A 345 5.62 36.70 15.03
N GLU A 346 5.26 37.95 14.75
CA GLU A 346 5.29 39.05 15.72
C GLU A 346 4.37 38.79 16.92
N LYS A 347 3.13 38.34 16.67
CA LYS A 347 2.18 37.92 17.73
C LYS A 347 2.74 36.80 18.62
N LYS A 348 3.62 35.98 18.08
CA LYS A 348 4.29 34.86 18.78
C LYS A 348 5.67 35.24 19.35
N GLN A 349 6.04 36.52 19.32
CA GLN A 349 7.33 37.04 19.77
C GLN A 349 8.54 36.40 19.06
N ILE A 350 8.39 36.12 17.75
CA ILE A 350 9.45 35.60 16.90
C ILE A 350 10.02 36.74 16.07
N GLN A 351 11.35 36.93 16.08
CA GLN A 351 12.00 37.92 15.24
C GLN A 351 11.99 37.44 13.78
N PHE A 352 11.27 38.15 12.91
CA PHE A 352 11.17 37.85 11.48
C PHE A 352 12.05 38.80 10.68
N LYS A 353 13.06 38.28 9.98
CA LYS A 353 13.92 39.04 9.06
C LYS A 353 13.66 38.58 7.63
N VAL A 354 13.39 39.53 6.75
CA VAL A 354 13.04 39.26 5.35
C VAL A 354 13.98 40.02 4.43
N ASP A 355 14.62 39.29 3.54
CA ASP A 355 15.36 39.79 2.38
C ASP A 355 14.95 38.97 1.15
N PHE A 356 13.71 39.18 0.71
CA PHE A 356 13.08 38.39 -0.35
C PHE A 356 12.69 39.28 -1.53
N ALA A 357 13.16 38.93 -2.72
CA ALA A 357 12.76 39.50 -3.99
C ALA A 357 12.15 38.43 -4.91
N TYR A 358 10.98 38.74 -5.47
CA TYR A 358 10.37 37.95 -6.53
C TYR A 358 11.16 38.13 -7.84
N PRO A 359 11.40 37.07 -8.64
CA PRO A 359 12.15 37.18 -9.89
C PRO A 359 11.22 37.42 -11.11
N PRO A 360 10.97 38.68 -11.53
CA PRO A 360 10.02 38.97 -12.61
C PRO A 360 10.45 38.41 -13.98
N ASN A 361 11.74 38.21 -14.18
CA ASN A 361 12.32 37.78 -15.46
C ASN A 361 12.36 36.26 -15.64
N LEU A 362 11.91 35.50 -14.64
CA LEU A 362 11.87 34.04 -14.66
C LEU A 362 10.41 33.58 -14.78
N LEU A 363 10.14 32.69 -15.74
CA LEU A 363 8.82 32.07 -15.95
C LEU A 363 8.54 31.00 -14.89
N ILE A 364 8.38 31.43 -13.64
CA ILE A 364 7.95 30.58 -12.52
C ILE A 364 6.53 31.02 -12.15
N ASP A 365 5.62 30.06 -12.03
CA ASP A 365 4.26 30.33 -11.62
C ASP A 365 4.25 30.85 -10.17
N ILE A 366 3.63 32.02 -9.98
CA ILE A 366 3.48 32.64 -8.67
C ILE A 366 2.77 31.72 -7.68
N TYR A 367 1.87 30.85 -8.13
CA TYR A 367 1.21 29.88 -7.26
C TYR A 367 2.19 28.87 -6.66
N ASP A 368 3.19 28.42 -7.42
CA ASP A 368 4.18 27.49 -6.90
C ASP A 368 5.09 28.18 -5.85
N ILE A 369 5.46 29.44 -6.09
CA ILE A 369 6.20 30.25 -5.10
C ILE A 369 5.36 30.48 -3.85
N ALA A 370 4.06 30.77 -4.00
CA ALA A 370 3.14 30.96 -2.90
C ALA A 370 2.99 29.68 -2.04
N VAL A 371 2.85 28.51 -2.68
CA VAL A 371 2.82 27.20 -2.00
C VAL A 371 4.12 26.98 -1.22
N ILE A 372 5.28 27.26 -1.84
CA ILE A 372 6.59 27.12 -1.20
C ILE A 372 6.70 28.03 0.03
N LEU A 373 6.43 29.32 -0.13
CA LEU A 373 6.50 30.31 0.95
C LEU A 373 5.56 29.97 2.10
N ASN A 374 4.30 29.60 1.81
CA ASN A 374 3.32 29.32 2.85
C ASN A 374 3.72 28.09 3.68
N ASN A 375 4.10 26.99 3.02
CA ASN A 375 4.52 25.77 3.71
C ASN A 375 5.86 25.96 4.45
N ALA A 376 6.84 26.65 3.86
CA ALA A 376 8.15 26.86 4.48
C ALA A 376 8.05 27.76 5.73
N LEU A 377 7.32 28.88 5.62
CA LEU A 377 7.14 29.82 6.74
C LEU A 377 6.25 29.25 7.84
N GLU A 378 5.23 28.46 7.50
CA GLU A 378 4.40 27.77 8.49
C GLU A 378 5.23 26.76 9.30
N ASN A 379 6.06 25.95 8.62
CA ASN A 379 7.00 25.04 9.29
C ASN A 379 7.96 25.80 10.21
N ALA A 380 8.53 26.92 9.74
CA ALA A 380 9.45 27.74 10.51
C ALA A 380 8.79 28.34 11.76
N ILE A 381 7.56 28.86 11.64
CA ILE A 381 6.79 29.42 12.77
C ILE A 381 6.42 28.32 13.78
N GLU A 382 6.03 27.13 13.32
CA GLU A 382 5.69 26.02 14.19
C GLU A 382 6.90 25.51 14.97
N ALA A 383 8.05 25.37 14.30
CA ALA A 383 9.30 24.96 14.93
C ALA A 383 9.80 25.98 15.96
N CYS A 384 9.83 27.26 15.60
CA CYS A 384 10.20 28.35 16.51
C CYS A 384 9.27 28.45 17.73
N ARG A 385 7.98 28.08 17.60
CA ARG A 385 7.05 28.09 18.73
C ARG A 385 7.55 27.21 19.88
N LYS A 386 8.14 26.07 19.57
CA LYS A 386 8.65 25.11 20.56
C LYS A 386 10.06 25.43 21.05
N ALA A 387 10.76 26.37 20.41
CA ALA A 387 12.11 26.75 20.80
C ALA A 387 12.14 27.64 22.05
N GLU A 388 13.23 27.55 22.82
CA GLU A 388 13.49 28.40 23.99
C GLU A 388 14.44 29.56 23.65
N GLY A 389 14.25 30.73 24.27
CA GLY A 389 15.10 31.92 24.08
C GLY A 389 14.69 32.84 22.93
N ASN A 390 15.67 33.53 22.33
CA ASN A 390 15.45 34.47 21.22
C ASN A 390 15.18 33.72 19.91
N LYS A 391 13.90 33.60 19.56
CA LYS A 391 13.41 32.92 18.36
C LYS A 391 13.58 33.78 17.13
N GLN A 392 14.23 33.27 16.10
CA GLN A 392 14.43 33.98 14.85
C GLN A 392 14.01 33.13 13.64
N ILE A 393 13.41 33.81 12.65
CA ILE A 393 13.20 33.28 11.31
C ILE A 393 13.83 34.26 10.31
N LYS A 394 14.62 33.76 9.37
CA LYS A 394 15.15 34.53 8.24
C LYS A 394 14.61 33.94 6.94
N LEU A 395 14.07 34.82 6.09
CA LEU A 395 13.69 34.50 4.72
C LEU A 395 14.61 35.26 3.78
N HIS A 396 15.29 34.54 2.89
CA HIS A 396 16.16 35.13 1.87
C HIS A 396 15.83 34.58 0.49
N SER A 397 15.98 35.38 -0.56
CA SER A 397 15.95 34.87 -1.94
C SER A 397 16.97 35.56 -2.84
N TYR A 398 17.48 34.79 -3.81
CA TYR A 398 18.42 35.31 -4.80
C TYR A 398 18.33 34.54 -6.12
N VAL A 399 18.81 35.17 -7.19
CA VAL A 399 18.85 34.60 -8.54
C VAL A 399 20.31 34.41 -8.96
N LYS A 400 20.65 33.22 -9.45
CA LYS A 400 21.96 32.89 -10.05
C LYS A 400 21.76 32.31 -11.44
N GLY A 401 21.89 33.17 -12.47
CA GLY A 401 21.59 32.79 -13.84
C GLY A 401 20.09 32.55 -14.04
N SER A 402 19.69 31.33 -14.41
CA SER A 402 18.29 30.92 -14.53
C SER A 402 17.74 30.24 -13.27
N LEU A 403 18.55 30.12 -12.22
CA LEU A 403 18.18 29.47 -10.97
C LEU A 403 17.70 30.50 -9.96
N PHE A 404 16.54 30.27 -9.38
CA PHE A 404 16.00 31.03 -8.27
C PHE A 404 16.08 30.20 -6.99
N PHE A 405 16.59 30.82 -5.93
CA PHE A 405 16.77 30.21 -4.62
C PHE A 405 15.88 30.91 -3.60
N ILE A 406 15.21 30.11 -2.77
CA ILE A 406 14.45 30.57 -1.61
C ILE A 406 15.02 29.85 -0.40
N GLU A 407 15.50 30.61 0.59
CA GLU A 407 16.13 30.10 1.80
C GLU A 407 15.32 30.52 3.02
N VAL A 408 14.98 29.55 3.87
CA VAL A 408 14.30 29.76 5.15
C VAL A 408 15.14 29.14 6.26
N GLU A 409 15.69 30.00 7.13
CA GLU A 409 16.42 29.60 8.33
C GLU A 409 15.56 29.88 9.56
N ASN A 410 15.40 28.89 10.45
CA ASN A 410 14.70 29.07 11.72
C ASN A 410 15.36 28.32 12.88
N ASP A 411 15.19 28.85 14.09
CA ASP A 411 15.60 28.15 15.31
C ASP A 411 14.61 27.02 15.66
N PHE A 412 15.11 25.92 16.22
CA PHE A 412 14.29 24.80 16.71
C PHE A 412 14.93 24.13 17.94
N SER A 413 14.19 23.24 18.63
CA SER A 413 14.70 22.59 19.86
C SER A 413 14.52 21.07 19.92
N GLU A 414 13.65 20.48 19.11
CA GLU A 414 13.46 19.02 19.04
C GLU A 414 14.61 18.33 18.28
N ASP A 415 14.81 17.02 18.47
CA ASP A 415 15.71 16.24 17.62
C ASP A 415 15.00 15.85 16.32
N ILE A 416 15.57 16.23 15.18
CA ILE A 416 15.04 15.89 13.86
C ILE A 416 15.65 14.56 13.41
N ILE A 417 14.80 13.57 13.19
CA ILE A 417 15.21 12.29 12.60
C ILE A 417 15.06 12.41 11.08
N ILE A 418 16.16 12.30 10.33
CA ILE A 418 16.13 12.28 8.86
C ILE A 418 15.97 10.83 8.39
N GLU A 419 15.01 10.58 7.51
CA GLU A 419 14.81 9.27 6.89
C GLU A 419 15.89 8.99 5.84
N LYS A 420 16.62 7.87 5.99
CA LYS A 420 17.78 7.52 5.13
C LYS A 420 17.43 7.28 3.66
N GLU A 421 16.20 6.92 3.34
CA GLU A 421 15.77 6.63 1.96
C GLU A 421 15.27 7.86 1.22
N SER A 422 14.56 8.78 1.89
CA SER A 422 13.98 9.98 1.28
C SER A 422 14.85 11.23 1.43
N GLY A 423 15.78 11.24 2.40
CA GLY A 423 16.56 12.43 2.76
C GLY A 423 15.74 13.52 3.45
N LEU A 424 14.51 13.22 3.85
CA LEU A 424 13.58 14.19 4.44
C LEU A 424 13.43 13.98 5.96
N PRO A 425 13.10 15.05 6.73
CA PRO A 425 12.72 14.94 8.13
C PRO A 425 11.49 14.05 8.32
N VAL A 426 11.59 13.08 9.22
CA VAL A 426 10.44 12.32 9.73
C VAL A 426 9.66 13.25 10.67
N SER A 427 8.38 13.41 10.42
CA SER A 427 7.51 14.27 11.23
C SER A 427 7.48 13.83 12.70
N SER A 428 7.83 14.73 13.62
CA SER A 428 7.83 14.49 15.08
C SER A 428 6.44 14.60 15.73
N LYS A 429 5.36 14.78 14.95
CA LYS A 429 4.01 14.96 15.52
C LYS A 429 3.41 13.62 15.98
N GLU A 430 3.15 13.48 17.28
CA GLU A 430 2.48 12.31 17.91
C GLU A 430 1.04 12.02 17.42
N SER A 431 0.48 12.80 16.47
CA SER A 431 -0.83 12.50 15.88
C SER A 431 -0.69 11.70 14.57
N GLY A 432 -0.67 10.37 14.70
CA GLY A 432 -0.29 9.42 13.66
C GLY A 432 -1.21 9.24 12.44
N LYS A 433 -1.77 10.29 11.82
CA LYS A 433 -2.50 10.13 10.54
C LYS A 433 -2.42 11.24 9.49
N LEU A 434 -1.77 12.40 9.71
CA LEU A 434 -2.02 13.54 8.80
C LEU A 434 -0.91 14.51 8.41
N HIS A 435 0.36 14.42 8.83
CA HIS A 435 1.29 15.49 8.46
C HIS A 435 2.77 15.10 8.34
N GLY A 436 3.21 14.89 7.10
CA GLY A 436 4.56 15.12 6.55
C GLY A 436 4.48 15.83 5.19
N ILE A 437 3.34 16.48 4.93
CA ILE A 437 2.91 16.90 3.59
C ILE A 437 3.56 18.21 3.16
N GLY A 438 3.88 19.12 4.10
CA GLY A 438 4.42 20.44 3.80
C GLY A 438 5.72 20.39 2.99
N ILE A 439 6.73 19.67 3.48
CA ILE A 439 8.02 19.53 2.76
C ILE A 439 7.83 18.79 1.43
N SER A 440 6.95 17.78 1.38
CA SER A 440 6.64 17.07 0.13
C SER A 440 5.98 17.98 -0.93
N ASN A 441 5.14 18.93 -0.51
CA ASN A 441 4.53 19.92 -1.40
C ASN A 441 5.58 20.88 -1.94
N ILE A 442 6.49 21.37 -1.08
CA ILE A 442 7.62 22.22 -1.49
C ILE A 442 8.48 21.48 -2.51
N GLN A 443 8.86 20.24 -2.22
CA GLN A 443 9.67 19.43 -3.14
C GLN A 443 8.96 19.18 -4.47
N ARG A 444 7.64 18.91 -4.46
CA ARG A 444 6.86 18.73 -5.68
C ARG A 444 6.87 19.99 -6.55
N CYS A 445 6.68 21.17 -5.95
CA CYS A 445 6.76 22.45 -6.65
C CYS A 445 8.17 22.69 -7.22
N ALA A 446 9.24 22.44 -6.45
CA ALA A 446 10.61 22.56 -6.92
C ALA A 446 10.92 21.64 -8.12
N LYS A 447 10.50 20.37 -8.05
CA LYS A 447 10.70 19.37 -9.11
C LYS A 447 9.97 19.71 -10.41
N LYS A 448 8.83 20.40 -10.36
CA LYS A 448 8.13 20.93 -11.56
C LYS A 448 9.05 21.84 -12.40
N TYR A 449 9.95 22.56 -11.74
CA TYR A 449 10.94 23.46 -12.36
C TYR A 449 12.33 22.84 -12.45
N LYS A 450 12.45 21.50 -12.50
CA LYS A 450 13.75 20.79 -12.54
C LYS A 450 14.72 21.22 -11.44
N GLY A 451 14.19 21.64 -10.30
CA GLY A 451 14.95 21.91 -9.09
C GLY A 451 14.70 20.85 -8.02
N ASP A 452 15.27 21.07 -6.84
CA ASP A 452 15.06 20.24 -5.67
C ASP A 452 15.21 21.09 -4.39
N ILE A 453 14.99 20.46 -3.25
CA ILE A 453 15.22 21.06 -1.94
C ILE A 453 16.48 20.50 -1.29
N ASP A 454 17.11 21.33 -0.47
CA ASP A 454 18.20 20.94 0.41
C ASP A 454 17.89 21.35 1.83
N ILE A 455 18.28 20.52 2.79
CA ILE A 455 17.98 20.70 4.21
C ILE A 455 19.25 20.54 5.01
N GLU A 456 19.66 21.61 5.67
CA GLU A 456 20.82 21.63 6.55
C GLU A 456 20.41 21.86 8.00
N ILE A 457 20.99 21.07 8.89
CA ILE A 457 20.82 21.24 10.34
C ILE A 457 22.18 21.60 10.91
N SER A 458 22.25 22.75 11.58
CA SER A 458 23.44 23.19 12.30
C SER A 458 23.14 23.35 13.78
N ASP A 459 24.11 23.01 14.61
CA ASP A 459 24.11 23.28 16.05
C ASP A 459 25.29 24.21 16.33
N THR A 460 25.00 25.43 16.80
CA THR A 460 26.03 26.42 17.11
C THR A 460 25.70 27.05 18.46
N ASP A 461 26.63 26.93 19.42
CA ASP A 461 26.51 27.46 20.78
C ASP A 461 25.21 27.04 21.52
N GLY A 462 24.75 25.80 21.31
CA GLY A 462 23.54 25.26 21.93
C GLY A 462 22.24 25.76 21.30
N ARG A 463 22.31 26.44 20.14
CA ARG A 463 21.16 26.80 19.32
C ARG A 463 21.14 25.94 18.07
N LYS A 464 20.10 25.11 17.93
CA LYS A 464 19.85 24.32 16.72
C LYS A 464 19.12 25.16 15.68
N LYS A 465 19.66 25.18 14.47
CA LYS A 465 19.10 25.89 13.32
C LYS A 465 18.76 24.94 12.19
N PHE A 466 17.57 25.11 11.64
CA PHE A 466 17.08 24.40 10.48
C PHE A 466 17.12 25.37 9.29
N SER A 467 17.81 24.97 8.22
CA SER A 467 17.87 25.72 6.97
C SER A 467 17.24 24.90 5.86
N LEU A 468 16.23 25.45 5.21
CA LEU A 468 15.60 24.89 4.01
C LEU A 468 15.94 25.77 2.81
N THR A 469 16.63 25.19 1.84
CA THR A 469 16.95 25.84 0.58
C THR A 469 16.14 25.20 -0.53
N VAL A 470 15.38 26.00 -1.27
CA VAL A 470 14.57 25.56 -2.40
C VAL A 470 15.16 26.14 -3.68
N MET A 471 15.56 25.27 -4.60
CA MET A 471 16.06 25.67 -5.92
C MET A 471 14.97 25.45 -6.97
N MET A 472 14.77 26.44 -7.85
CA MET A 472 13.89 26.32 -9.02
C MET A 472 14.59 26.86 -10.27
N ASN A 473 14.50 26.15 -11.39
CA ASN A 473 15.01 26.63 -12.67
C ASN A 473 13.90 27.34 -13.45
N GLY A 474 13.93 28.66 -13.43
CA GLY A 474 13.03 29.49 -14.22
C GLY A 474 13.56 29.62 -15.64
N LYS A 475 12.74 29.35 -16.66
CA LYS A 475 13.11 29.72 -18.03
C LYS A 475 13.18 31.26 -18.10
N PRO A 476 14.25 31.86 -18.62
CA PRO A 476 14.30 33.29 -18.82
C PRO A 476 13.16 33.70 -19.76
N ALA A 477 12.44 34.76 -19.41
CA ALA A 477 11.53 35.41 -20.35
C ALA A 477 12.37 35.87 -21.55
N ALA A 478 11.98 35.47 -22.77
CA ALA A 478 12.68 35.91 -23.98
C ALA A 478 12.69 37.44 -23.99
N ALA A 479 13.88 38.04 -24.11
CA ALA A 479 14.03 39.49 -24.21
C ALA A 479 13.26 39.96 -25.46
N SER A 480 12.15 40.67 -25.24
CA SER A 480 11.40 41.38 -26.28
C SER A 480 11.96 42.77 -26.48
#